data_AF-A0A2I0P3G2-F1
#
_entry.id   AF-A0A2I0P3G2-F1
#
_cell.length_a   1.000
_cell.length_b   1.000
_cell.length_c   1.000
_cell.angle_alpha   90.00
_cell.angle_beta   90.00
_cell.angle_gamma   90.00
#
_symmetry.space_group_name_H-M   'P 1'
#
loop_
_entity.id
_entity.type
_entity.pdbx_description
1 polymer ?
#
loop_
_entity_poly.entity_id
_entity_poly.type
_entity_poly.pdbx_seq_one_letter_code
_entity_poly.pdbx_strand_id
1 'polypeptide(L)'
;MIVRTGLYRFILILALFLVSAILISPVIAADNISAQVINLSDNTDFDRPVMHFTSEELREYALYQENMPMANAYEGDMLPLANRSLLSAVPYIGKDRDQGYCGNCWVWAPTGALEIAHTINNNVSDRLSVQYFNSNWHNGTAVGNACNGGWSYWVAEFYNSTLQKAIPWSNSNASYADYYYTSGNSSGIPASSISSSPHYPIMTVIDTSLDTSHGQAHAIQNLKAQINADIPVIYSYYLPKDGWTDFYSFWKNQTESDIWNPDPYSGGEIWGGHAVLIVGYDDTGSTPYWTVLNSWGTNDIRPNGLFRLKMDLDYNGTAVENGTPYSANMFEIFNTAFVPPEPAPGDLTVNSKPSQASIWIDDLNTGYQTPMIIKNISSGDHSLKLLKPGYFEYEEPFTISPDQNTRISISLTQIGVLSVSSIPSGAAIWIDGSDSGKTTSATIPLIPGAHKLKLLKSGFTDYSTEFTVQPWISTTLYKELNQTG
;
A
#
# COMPACT_ATOMS: atom_id res chain seq x y z
N MET A 1 23.41 -23.49 49.85
CA MET A 1 24.27 -23.10 48.71
C MET A 1 23.34 -23.09 47.51
N ILE A 2 22.72 -21.93 47.27
CA ILE A 2 23.09 -21.02 46.17
C ILE A 2 22.74 -21.69 44.83
N VAL A 3 21.88 -21.18 43.95
CA VAL A 3 20.99 -20.01 43.88
C VAL A 3 20.39 -20.04 42.47
N ARG A 4 19.12 -19.62 42.32
CA ARG A 4 18.51 -18.94 41.13
C ARG A 4 18.45 -19.71 39.80
N THR A 5 17.53 -19.49 38.86
CA THR A 5 16.36 -18.63 38.54
C THR A 5 15.86 -19.21 37.20
N GLY A 6 14.59 -19.43 36.89
CA GLY A 6 13.54 -18.43 36.76
C GLY A 6 13.84 -17.44 35.62
N LEU A 7 13.33 -17.64 34.40
CA LEU A 7 12.81 -16.52 33.60
C LEU A 7 11.89 -16.98 32.47
N TYR A 8 10.73 -16.33 32.44
CA TYR A 8 9.69 -16.39 31.44
C TYR A 8 10.06 -15.65 30.15
N ARG A 9 9.36 -16.05 29.10
CA ARG A 9 9.08 -15.37 27.82
C ARG A 9 9.27 -13.85 27.81
N PHE A 10 10.03 -13.36 26.83
CA PHE A 10 9.79 -12.11 26.09
C PHE A 10 10.37 -12.31 24.68
N ILE A 11 9.49 -12.41 23.68
CA ILE A 11 9.83 -12.30 22.25
C ILE A 11 9.41 -10.88 21.88
N LEU A 12 10.37 -9.97 21.68
CA LEU A 12 10.13 -8.73 20.97
C LEU A 12 11.44 -8.22 20.34
N ILE A 13 11.41 -8.17 19.00
CA ILE A 13 11.97 -7.16 18.09
C ILE A 13 13.47 -6.84 18.19
N LEU A 14 14.22 -7.27 17.17
CA LEU A 14 15.15 -6.45 16.40
C LEU A 14 15.72 -7.29 15.23
N ALA A 15 15.05 -7.23 14.08
CA ALA A 15 15.59 -7.73 12.81
C ALA A 15 15.34 -6.67 11.72
N LEU A 16 16.12 -5.60 11.82
CA LEU A 16 16.37 -4.65 10.74
C LEU A 16 17.88 -4.42 10.79
N PHE A 17 18.61 -4.96 9.82
CA PHE A 17 19.64 -4.26 9.05
C PHE A 17 20.33 -5.23 8.08
N LEU A 18 20.26 -4.86 6.79
CA LEU A 18 21.22 -5.15 5.72
C LEU A 18 21.36 -6.61 5.26
N VAL A 19 20.46 -7.01 4.36
CA VAL A 19 20.89 -7.69 3.13
C VAL A 19 20.56 -6.75 1.97
N SER A 20 21.43 -5.77 1.75
CA SER A 20 21.54 -5.11 0.46
C SER A 20 22.08 -6.13 -0.54
N ALA A 21 21.19 -6.95 -1.10
CA ALA A 21 21.47 -7.56 -2.40
C ALA A 21 21.39 -6.41 -3.40
N ILE A 22 22.54 -5.77 -3.60
CA ILE A 22 22.80 -4.89 -4.73
C ILE A 22 22.69 -5.80 -5.96
N LEU A 23 21.48 -5.95 -6.50
CA LEU A 23 21.31 -6.13 -7.93
C LEU A 23 21.60 -4.76 -8.51
N ILE A 24 22.86 -4.52 -8.87
CA ILE A 24 23.16 -3.55 -9.92
C ILE A 24 22.50 -4.15 -11.16
N SER A 25 21.22 -3.82 -11.39
CA SER A 25 20.77 -3.63 -12.75
C SER A 25 21.77 -2.65 -13.37
N PRO A 26 22.28 -2.88 -14.59
CA PRO A 26 23.05 -1.85 -15.24
C PRO A 26 22.12 -0.64 -15.36
N VAL A 27 22.29 0.31 -14.45
CA VAL A 27 21.97 1.70 -14.72
C VAL A 27 22.89 2.02 -15.88
N ILE A 28 22.40 1.78 -17.09
CA ILE A 28 22.79 2.60 -18.22
C ILE A 28 22.39 3.98 -17.73
N ALA A 29 23.39 4.73 -17.23
CA ALA A 29 23.24 6.14 -17.06
C ALA A 29 22.64 6.63 -18.38
N ALA A 30 21.47 7.24 -18.32
CA ALA A 30 20.94 8.02 -19.42
C ALA A 30 21.92 9.18 -19.63
N ASP A 31 23.05 8.87 -20.24
CA ASP A 31 24.04 9.81 -20.69
C ASP A 31 23.33 10.64 -21.74
N ASN A 32 22.97 11.86 -21.34
CA ASN A 32 22.60 12.99 -22.19
C ASN A 32 22.25 12.59 -23.62
N ILE A 33 21.08 11.98 -23.80
CA ILE A 33 20.45 11.97 -25.12
C ILE A 33 20.22 13.46 -25.39
N SER A 34 21.07 13.99 -26.26
CA SER A 34 20.81 15.24 -26.95
C SER A 34 19.42 15.09 -27.55
N ALA A 35 18.41 15.61 -26.84
CA ALA A 35 17.05 15.72 -27.32
C ALA A 35 17.10 16.63 -28.56
N GLN A 36 17.36 16.03 -29.72
CA GLN A 36 17.05 16.68 -30.97
C GLN A 36 15.54 16.87 -30.92
N VAL A 37 15.16 18.14 -30.92
CA VAL A 37 13.77 18.57 -31.03
C VAL A 37 13.25 18.02 -32.34
N ILE A 38 12.51 16.92 -32.26
CA ILE A 38 11.72 16.42 -33.37
C ILE A 38 10.31 16.87 -33.05
N ASN A 39 9.81 17.83 -33.82
CA ASN A 39 8.38 18.06 -33.97
C ASN A 39 7.82 16.74 -34.51
N LEU A 40 7.38 15.85 -33.60
CA LEU A 40 6.66 14.64 -33.95
C LEU A 40 5.33 15.08 -34.55
N SER A 41 5.30 15.06 -35.89
CA SER A 41 4.18 15.18 -36.83
C SER A 41 2.94 15.92 -36.36
N ASP A 42 2.62 17.01 -37.07
CA ASP A 42 1.31 17.68 -37.07
C ASP A 42 0.15 16.67 -36.97
N ASN A 43 -0.37 16.49 -35.76
CA ASN A 43 -1.51 15.63 -35.41
C ASN A 43 -2.83 16.24 -35.90
N THR A 44 -2.85 16.75 -37.13
CA THR A 44 -3.98 17.48 -37.72
C THR A 44 -5.00 16.57 -38.38
N ASP A 45 -4.66 15.29 -38.59
CA ASP A 45 -5.54 14.32 -39.27
C ASP A 45 -6.65 13.80 -38.35
N PHE A 46 -6.48 13.86 -37.01
CA PHE A 46 -7.43 13.30 -36.04
C PHE A 46 -7.65 14.18 -34.80
N ASP A 47 -8.88 14.16 -34.27
CA ASP A 47 -9.29 14.99 -33.11
C ASP A 47 -8.63 14.59 -31.79
N ARG A 48 -8.01 13.39 -31.73
CA ARG A 48 -7.22 12.89 -30.60
C ARG A 48 -5.85 12.45 -31.10
N PRO A 49 -4.75 12.65 -30.37
CA PRO A 49 -3.44 12.15 -30.80
C PRO A 49 -3.24 10.70 -30.44
N VAL A 50 -2.56 10.01 -31.34
CA VAL A 50 -1.79 8.80 -31.01
C VAL A 50 -0.33 9.20 -30.82
N MET A 51 0.45 8.33 -30.21
CA MET A 51 1.88 8.53 -30.02
C MET A 51 2.60 8.29 -31.34
N HIS A 52 3.52 9.18 -31.67
CA HIS A 52 4.41 9.03 -32.82
C HIS A 52 5.83 8.83 -32.30
N PHE A 53 6.54 7.92 -32.93
CA PHE A 53 7.89 7.54 -32.50
C PHE A 53 8.84 7.65 -33.68
N THR A 54 10.06 8.04 -33.39
CA THR A 54 11.17 7.90 -34.33
C THR A 54 11.59 6.44 -34.43
N SER A 55 12.24 6.08 -35.53
CA SER A 55 12.81 4.73 -35.68
C SER A 55 13.84 4.40 -34.60
N GLU A 56 14.51 5.42 -34.03
CA GLU A 56 15.44 5.25 -32.92
C GLU A 56 14.72 4.91 -31.61
N GLU A 57 13.67 5.64 -31.25
CA GLU A 57 12.88 5.36 -30.04
C GLU A 57 12.23 3.98 -30.08
N LEU A 58 11.71 3.56 -31.26
CA LEU A 58 11.18 2.20 -31.44
C LEU A 58 12.25 1.14 -31.23
N ARG A 59 13.47 1.36 -31.77
CA ARG A 59 14.61 0.45 -31.61
C ARG A 59 15.08 0.36 -30.16
N GLU A 60 15.16 1.49 -29.46
CA GLU A 60 15.51 1.53 -28.04
C GLU A 60 14.47 0.77 -27.19
N TYR A 61 13.18 0.98 -27.47
CA TYR A 61 12.13 0.27 -26.76
C TYR A 61 12.11 -1.23 -27.04
N ALA A 62 12.35 -1.66 -28.27
CA ALA A 62 12.47 -3.09 -28.59
C ALA A 62 13.59 -3.77 -27.81
N LEU A 63 14.75 -3.10 -27.66
CA LEU A 63 15.86 -3.60 -26.83
C LEU A 63 15.52 -3.62 -25.33
N TYR A 64 14.73 -2.63 -24.86
CA TYR A 64 14.24 -2.62 -23.50
C TYR A 64 13.30 -3.80 -23.21
N GLN A 65 12.36 -4.10 -24.12
CA GLN A 65 11.41 -5.20 -23.98
C GLN A 65 12.08 -6.56 -23.79
N GLU A 66 13.20 -6.82 -24.48
CA GLU A 66 13.96 -8.06 -24.31
C GLU A 66 14.46 -8.28 -22.87
N ASN A 67 14.58 -7.20 -22.08
CA ASN A 67 15.10 -7.21 -20.72
C ASN A 67 14.03 -6.83 -19.68
N MET A 68 12.79 -6.58 -20.11
CA MET A 68 11.72 -6.17 -19.22
C MET A 68 11.37 -7.34 -18.26
N PRO A 69 11.08 -7.06 -16.97
CA PRO A 69 10.57 -8.07 -16.07
C PRO A 69 9.32 -8.74 -16.65
N MET A 70 9.28 -10.06 -16.65
CA MET A 70 8.11 -10.83 -17.09
C MET A 70 7.24 -11.17 -15.89
N ALA A 71 5.93 -10.98 -16.04
CA ALA A 71 4.97 -11.56 -15.11
C ALA A 71 5.04 -13.10 -15.18
N ASN A 72 4.80 -13.76 -14.05
CA ASN A 72 4.71 -15.22 -14.05
C ASN A 72 3.57 -15.65 -14.98
N ALA A 73 3.89 -16.54 -15.92
CA ALA A 73 2.88 -17.16 -16.76
C ALA A 73 1.89 -17.97 -15.89
N TYR A 74 0.65 -18.02 -16.32
CA TYR A 74 -0.37 -18.83 -15.69
C TYR A 74 -0.11 -20.31 -16.02
N GLU A 75 0.28 -21.09 -15.01
CA GLU A 75 0.58 -22.53 -15.14
C GLU A 75 -0.58 -23.44 -14.68
N GLY A 76 -1.76 -22.86 -14.39
CA GLY A 76 -2.91 -23.61 -13.89
C GLY A 76 -3.76 -24.28 -14.97
N ASP A 77 -4.79 -25.00 -14.52
CA ASP A 77 -5.84 -25.52 -15.41
C ASP A 77 -6.56 -24.38 -16.13
N MET A 78 -7.10 -24.65 -17.32
CA MET A 78 -7.84 -23.64 -18.09
C MET A 78 -8.92 -22.96 -17.23
N LEU A 79 -8.81 -21.64 -17.07
CA LEU A 79 -9.76 -20.85 -16.31
C LEU A 79 -11.16 -20.99 -16.93
N PRO A 80 -12.21 -21.18 -16.11
CA PRO A 80 -13.57 -21.33 -16.61
C PRO A 80 -14.05 -20.08 -17.35
N LEU A 81 -15.06 -20.24 -18.20
CA LEU A 81 -15.76 -19.11 -18.82
C LEU A 81 -16.40 -18.25 -17.72
N ALA A 82 -16.22 -16.94 -17.81
CA ALA A 82 -16.64 -15.97 -16.82
C ALA A 82 -16.81 -14.57 -17.43
N ASN A 83 -17.50 -13.71 -16.69
CA ASN A 83 -17.48 -12.27 -16.89
C ASN A 83 -16.83 -11.64 -15.65
N ARG A 84 -15.79 -10.84 -15.85
CA ARG A 84 -15.09 -10.11 -14.80
C ARG A 84 -14.93 -8.65 -15.22
N SER A 85 -15.16 -7.74 -14.28
CA SER A 85 -15.00 -6.30 -14.49
C SER A 85 -14.38 -5.65 -13.26
N LEU A 86 -13.40 -4.78 -13.50
CA LEU A 86 -12.74 -3.91 -12.53
C LEU A 86 -13.30 -2.47 -12.61
N LEU A 87 -14.34 -2.22 -13.42
CA LEU A 87 -14.89 -0.88 -13.62
C LEU A 87 -15.40 -0.24 -12.33
N SER A 88 -15.89 -1.02 -11.36
CA SER A 88 -16.32 -0.50 -10.07
C SER A 88 -15.16 0.05 -9.22
N ALA A 89 -13.91 -0.28 -9.55
CA ALA A 89 -12.71 0.23 -8.90
C ALA A 89 -12.12 1.47 -9.61
N VAL A 90 -12.68 1.89 -10.74
CA VAL A 90 -12.25 3.10 -11.45
C VAL A 90 -12.88 4.32 -10.76
N PRO A 91 -12.08 5.29 -10.26
CA PRO A 91 -12.59 6.36 -9.39
C PRO A 91 -13.25 7.55 -10.13
N TYR A 92 -13.52 7.42 -11.42
CA TYR A 92 -14.06 8.50 -12.26
C TYR A 92 -15.06 8.00 -13.30
N ILE A 93 -15.81 8.95 -13.86
CA ILE A 93 -16.64 8.72 -15.04
C ILE A 93 -15.83 8.96 -16.31
N GLY A 94 -16.16 8.24 -17.39
CA GLY A 94 -15.40 8.30 -18.65
C GLY A 94 -15.22 9.72 -19.21
N LYS A 95 -16.16 10.64 -18.94
CA LYS A 95 -16.12 12.03 -19.43
C LYS A 95 -14.82 12.74 -19.03
N ASP A 96 -14.34 12.49 -17.81
CA ASP A 96 -13.18 13.21 -17.32
C ASP A 96 -11.86 12.52 -17.71
N ARG A 97 -11.91 11.32 -18.30
CA ARG A 97 -10.77 10.57 -18.82
C ARG A 97 -10.53 10.92 -20.28
N ASP A 98 -10.04 12.14 -20.49
CA ASP A 98 -9.86 12.71 -21.81
C ASP A 98 -8.49 13.40 -21.93
N GLN A 99 -7.61 12.78 -22.72
CA GLN A 99 -6.24 13.26 -22.95
C GLN A 99 -6.20 14.55 -23.78
N GLY A 100 -7.31 14.97 -24.40
CA GLY A 100 -7.28 16.19 -25.20
C GLY A 100 -6.50 15.98 -26.51
N TYR A 101 -5.67 16.97 -26.84
CA TYR A 101 -4.75 17.02 -27.96
C TYR A 101 -3.30 16.66 -27.55
N CYS A 102 -3.13 16.12 -26.34
CA CYS A 102 -1.85 15.68 -25.80
C CYS A 102 -1.66 14.17 -26.03
N GLY A 103 -0.55 13.76 -26.63
CA GLY A 103 -0.21 12.35 -26.90
C GLY A 103 0.26 11.57 -25.67
N ASN A 104 -0.35 11.80 -24.50
CA ASN A 104 0.09 11.22 -23.23
C ASN A 104 -0.74 10.00 -22.77
N CYS A 105 -1.33 9.24 -23.70
CA CYS A 105 -2.08 8.02 -23.35
C CYS A 105 -1.24 7.01 -22.55
N TRP A 106 0.07 6.97 -22.79
CA TRP A 106 1.06 6.22 -22.01
C TRP A 106 1.17 6.65 -20.55
N VAL A 107 0.61 7.81 -20.16
CA VAL A 107 0.47 8.24 -18.75
C VAL A 107 -0.92 7.88 -18.23
N TRP A 108 -1.96 8.07 -19.04
CA TRP A 108 -3.35 7.81 -18.68
C TRP A 108 -3.66 6.34 -18.39
N ALA A 109 -3.15 5.40 -19.21
CA ALA A 109 -3.39 3.97 -19.01
C ALA A 109 -2.71 3.46 -17.72
N PRO A 110 -1.41 3.70 -17.49
CA PRO A 110 -0.76 3.38 -16.22
C PRO A 110 -1.35 4.07 -14.99
N THR A 111 -1.74 5.35 -15.09
CA THR A 111 -2.40 6.04 -13.97
C THR A 111 -3.71 5.37 -13.60
N GLY A 112 -4.47 4.88 -14.60
CA GLY A 112 -5.66 4.07 -14.36
C GLY A 112 -5.37 2.75 -13.62
N ALA A 113 -4.24 2.10 -13.92
CA ALA A 113 -3.80 0.92 -13.19
C ALA A 113 -3.45 1.24 -11.72
N LEU A 114 -2.74 2.35 -11.47
CA LEU A 114 -2.44 2.85 -10.12
C LEU A 114 -3.73 3.13 -9.33
N GLU A 115 -4.72 3.77 -9.94
CA GLU A 115 -6.01 4.12 -9.34
C GLU A 115 -6.82 2.88 -8.94
N ILE A 116 -6.90 1.88 -9.82
CA ILE A 116 -7.58 0.60 -9.55
C ILE A 116 -6.87 -0.12 -8.40
N ALA A 117 -5.54 -0.22 -8.44
CA ALA A 117 -4.77 -0.85 -7.37
C ALA A 117 -4.96 -0.14 -6.02
N HIS A 118 -5.03 1.19 -6.01
CA HIS A 118 -5.25 1.94 -4.77
C HIS A 118 -6.66 1.72 -4.22
N THR A 119 -7.67 1.72 -5.09
CA THR A 119 -9.06 1.46 -4.71
C THR A 119 -9.22 0.07 -4.11
N ILE A 120 -8.69 -0.96 -4.77
CA ILE A 120 -8.87 -2.36 -4.34
C ILE A 120 -8.04 -2.66 -3.08
N ASN A 121 -6.77 -2.27 -3.05
CA ASN A 121 -5.86 -2.69 -1.98
C ASN A 121 -5.92 -1.80 -0.74
N ASN A 122 -6.36 -0.55 -0.87
CA ASN A 122 -6.32 0.43 0.21
C ASN A 122 -7.68 1.07 0.52
N ASN A 123 -8.74 0.71 -0.22
CA ASN A 123 -10.07 1.30 -0.11
C ASN A 123 -10.04 2.84 -0.26
N VAL A 124 -9.19 3.33 -1.16
CA VAL A 124 -9.07 4.75 -1.51
C VAL A 124 -9.37 4.94 -2.99
N SER A 125 -10.52 5.57 -3.28
CA SER A 125 -11.01 5.82 -4.65
C SER A 125 -10.82 7.28 -5.07
N ASP A 126 -9.71 7.89 -4.68
CA ASP A 126 -9.34 9.21 -5.17
C ASP A 126 -8.71 9.07 -6.56
N ARG A 127 -9.21 9.88 -7.50
CA ARG A 127 -8.60 10.01 -8.82
C ARG A 127 -7.20 10.58 -8.69
N LEU A 128 -6.23 10.07 -9.46
CA LEU A 128 -4.84 10.50 -9.44
C LEU A 128 -4.52 11.50 -10.56
N SER A 129 -3.61 12.42 -10.26
CA SER A 129 -3.26 13.56 -11.12
C SER A 129 -2.28 13.17 -12.23
N VAL A 130 -2.82 13.00 -13.44
CA VAL A 130 -2.02 12.97 -14.69
C VAL A 130 -1.28 14.29 -14.89
N GLN A 131 -1.88 15.43 -14.49
CA GLN A 131 -1.25 16.73 -14.58
C GLN A 131 0.06 16.79 -13.78
N TYR A 132 0.08 16.17 -12.60
CA TYR A 132 1.27 16.14 -11.76
C TYR A 132 2.42 15.39 -12.45
N PHE A 133 2.13 14.31 -13.18
CA PHE A 133 3.12 13.66 -14.03
C PHE A 133 3.61 14.64 -15.11
N ASN A 134 2.71 15.14 -15.96
CA ASN A 134 3.06 16.02 -17.08
C ASN A 134 3.91 17.23 -16.66
N SER A 135 3.55 17.87 -15.53
CA SER A 135 4.23 19.06 -15.03
C SER A 135 5.63 18.78 -14.48
N ASN A 136 5.91 17.57 -14.00
CA ASN A 136 7.21 17.19 -13.44
C ASN A 136 8.08 16.43 -14.44
N TRP A 137 7.48 15.74 -15.42
CA TRP A 137 8.18 15.06 -16.49
C TRP A 137 9.01 16.06 -17.31
N HIS A 138 10.33 15.90 -17.30
CA HIS A 138 11.30 16.88 -17.80
C HIS A 138 10.99 18.33 -17.37
N ASN A 139 10.61 18.50 -16.10
CA ASN A 139 10.20 19.79 -15.51
C ASN A 139 9.05 20.50 -16.26
N GLY A 140 8.21 19.75 -16.97
CA GLY A 140 7.10 20.29 -17.76
C GLY A 140 7.54 21.15 -18.94
N THR A 141 8.79 21.00 -19.39
CA THR A 141 9.33 21.77 -20.51
C THR A 141 8.79 21.25 -21.85
N ALA A 142 8.82 22.11 -22.88
CA ALA A 142 8.38 21.77 -24.22
C ALA A 142 9.17 20.63 -24.89
N VAL A 143 10.45 20.50 -24.55
CA VAL A 143 11.34 19.51 -25.17
C VAL A 143 11.21 18.19 -24.42
N GLY A 144 10.78 17.13 -25.11
CA GLY A 144 10.51 15.84 -24.48
C GLY A 144 9.28 15.83 -23.58
N ASN A 145 8.33 16.74 -23.78
CA ASN A 145 7.13 16.82 -22.95
C ASN A 145 6.33 15.50 -22.96
N ALA A 146 5.46 15.29 -21.98
CA ALA A 146 4.66 14.07 -21.90
C ALA A 146 3.67 13.89 -23.08
N CYS A 147 3.34 14.98 -23.80
CA CYS A 147 2.46 14.96 -24.96
C CYS A 147 3.13 14.47 -26.26
N ASN A 148 4.44 14.26 -26.26
CA ASN A 148 5.18 13.73 -27.42
C ASN A 148 4.96 12.22 -27.63
N GLY A 149 4.37 11.53 -26.65
CA GLY A 149 4.35 10.07 -26.61
C GLY A 149 5.45 9.53 -25.70
N GLY A 150 5.35 8.24 -25.38
CA GLY A 150 6.26 7.59 -24.47
C GLY A 150 5.80 6.19 -24.08
N TRP A 151 6.45 5.65 -23.07
CA TRP A 151 6.30 4.24 -22.69
C TRP A 151 5.85 4.11 -21.24
N SER A 152 5.03 3.10 -20.96
CA SER A 152 4.54 2.74 -19.62
C SER A 152 5.67 2.67 -18.59
N TYR A 153 6.81 2.06 -18.90
CA TYR A 153 7.91 1.91 -17.95
C TYR A 153 8.48 3.24 -17.44
N TRP A 154 8.45 4.31 -18.25
CA TRP A 154 8.85 5.65 -17.78
C TRP A 154 7.93 6.17 -16.68
N VAL A 155 6.65 5.79 -16.69
CA VAL A 155 5.72 6.10 -15.60
C VAL A 155 6.10 5.35 -14.33
N ALA A 156 6.43 4.07 -14.44
CA ALA A 156 6.90 3.28 -13.30
C ALA A 156 8.20 3.84 -12.72
N GLU A 157 9.18 4.17 -13.56
CA GLU A 157 10.44 4.80 -13.15
C GLU A 157 10.21 6.15 -12.46
N PHE A 158 9.33 6.98 -13.00
CA PHE A 158 9.01 8.27 -12.42
C PHE A 158 8.45 8.16 -11.00
N TYR A 159 7.52 7.22 -10.78
CA TYR A 159 6.96 7.00 -9.45
C TYR A 159 7.94 6.30 -8.50
N ASN A 160 8.87 5.47 -8.98
CA ASN A 160 9.89 4.84 -8.15
C ASN A 160 11.05 5.77 -7.76
N SER A 161 11.45 6.67 -8.66
CA SER A 161 12.70 7.44 -8.54
C SER A 161 12.52 8.90 -8.16
N THR A 162 11.49 9.56 -8.71
CA THR A 162 11.42 11.02 -8.71
C THR A 162 10.46 11.54 -7.65
N LEU A 163 9.27 10.93 -7.51
CA LEU A 163 8.21 11.47 -6.66
C LEU A 163 7.82 10.57 -5.49
N GLN A 164 7.88 9.24 -5.65
CA GLN A 164 7.49 8.24 -4.63
C GLN A 164 6.12 8.54 -3.99
N LYS A 165 5.23 9.20 -4.74
CA LYS A 165 3.88 9.57 -4.31
C LYS A 165 2.96 9.85 -5.49
N ALA A 166 1.70 9.49 -5.35
CA ALA A 166 0.62 9.97 -6.21
C ALA A 166 -0.07 11.17 -5.56
N ILE A 167 -0.56 12.08 -6.41
CA ILE A 167 -1.28 13.28 -6.01
C ILE A 167 -2.75 13.14 -6.41
N PRO A 168 -3.71 13.35 -5.51
CA PRO A 168 -5.12 13.40 -5.86
C PRO A 168 -5.40 14.50 -6.90
N TRP A 169 -6.27 14.19 -7.85
CA TRP A 169 -6.75 15.12 -8.86
C TRP A 169 -7.45 16.34 -8.26
N SER A 170 -8.08 16.16 -7.10
CA SER A 170 -8.79 17.20 -6.35
C SER A 170 -7.87 18.24 -5.71
N ASN A 171 -6.56 17.98 -5.65
CA ASN A 171 -5.59 18.95 -5.14
C ASN A 171 -5.57 20.22 -6.01
N SER A 172 -5.29 21.36 -5.37
CA SER A 172 -5.16 22.63 -6.09
C SER A 172 -4.15 22.53 -7.24
N ASN A 173 -4.60 22.90 -8.44
CA ASN A 173 -3.87 22.81 -9.72
C ASN A 173 -3.48 21.39 -10.18
N ALA A 174 -3.99 20.33 -9.54
CA ALA A 174 -3.67 18.94 -9.91
C ALA A 174 -4.64 18.36 -10.96
N SER A 175 -5.75 19.03 -11.26
CA SER A 175 -6.63 18.65 -12.35
C SER A 175 -5.95 18.83 -13.71
N TYR A 176 -6.22 17.96 -14.67
CA TYR A 176 -5.67 18.06 -16.02
C TYR A 176 -6.03 19.37 -16.72
N ALA A 177 -4.98 20.08 -17.14
CA ALA A 177 -5.03 21.36 -17.82
C ALA A 177 -4.35 21.30 -19.20
N ASP A 178 -3.63 20.22 -19.50
CA ASP A 178 -2.91 20.04 -20.77
C ASP A 178 -3.83 19.57 -21.92
N TYR A 179 -5.15 19.72 -21.79
CA TYR A 179 -6.13 19.26 -22.78
C TYR A 179 -5.89 19.83 -24.18
N TYR A 180 -5.52 21.11 -24.32
CA TYR A 180 -5.26 21.75 -25.61
C TYR A 180 -3.77 21.78 -26.01
N TYR A 181 -2.93 21.04 -25.28
CA TYR A 181 -1.48 21.05 -25.47
C TYR A 181 -1.06 19.90 -26.37
N THR A 182 -0.06 20.15 -27.21
CA THR A 182 0.45 19.23 -28.23
C THR A 182 1.96 19.02 -28.06
N SER A 183 2.55 18.23 -28.95
CA SER A 183 4.00 18.06 -29.02
C SER A 183 4.71 19.42 -29.16
N GLY A 184 5.67 19.70 -28.27
CA GLY A 184 6.41 20.97 -28.26
C GLY A 184 5.79 22.12 -27.44
N ASN A 185 4.67 21.91 -26.74
CA ASN A 185 4.19 22.86 -25.72
C ASN A 185 4.75 22.53 -24.33
N SER A 186 5.13 23.52 -23.53
CA SER A 186 5.37 23.29 -22.10
C SER A 186 4.05 22.97 -21.39
N SER A 187 4.08 22.20 -20.30
CA SER A 187 2.88 21.92 -19.49
C SER A 187 2.23 23.22 -19.03
N GLY A 188 0.90 23.28 -19.08
CA GLY A 188 0.10 24.46 -18.75
C GLY A 188 0.13 24.83 -17.28
N ILE A 189 0.50 23.88 -16.41
CA ILE A 189 0.63 24.08 -14.97
C ILE A 189 2.07 23.84 -14.55
N PRO A 190 2.76 24.81 -13.93
CA PRO A 190 4.08 24.58 -13.36
C PRO A 190 4.01 23.57 -12.20
N ALA A 191 4.95 22.62 -12.15
CA ALA A 191 5.00 21.62 -11.07
C ALA A 191 4.99 22.23 -9.67
N SER A 192 5.68 23.35 -9.47
CA SER A 192 5.78 24.06 -8.19
C SER A 192 4.45 24.67 -7.70
N SER A 193 3.46 24.79 -8.57
CA SER A 193 2.13 25.32 -8.26
C SER A 193 1.11 24.26 -7.89
N ILE A 194 1.43 22.97 -8.08
CA ILE A 194 0.54 21.85 -7.76
C ILE A 194 0.64 21.56 -6.27
N SER A 195 -0.49 21.58 -5.56
CA SER A 195 -0.52 21.16 -4.16
C SER A 195 -0.17 19.68 -4.06
N SER A 196 0.82 19.36 -3.21
CA SER A 196 1.25 17.98 -2.95
C SER A 196 0.67 17.40 -1.65
N SER A 197 -0.33 18.05 -1.06
CA SER A 197 -1.05 17.56 0.11
C SER A 197 -2.57 17.70 -0.10
N PRO A 198 -3.36 16.65 0.19
CA PRO A 198 -2.91 15.29 0.56
C PRO A 198 -2.12 14.59 -0.57
N HIS A 199 -1.41 13.51 -0.24
CA HIS A 199 -0.72 12.64 -1.20
C HIS A 199 -0.73 11.19 -0.70
N TYR A 200 -0.52 10.26 -1.64
CA TYR A 200 -0.40 8.84 -1.34
C TYR A 200 1.03 8.39 -1.61
N PRO A 201 1.83 8.09 -0.56
CA PRO A 201 3.17 7.58 -0.76
C PRO A 201 3.11 6.24 -1.50
N ILE A 202 4.01 6.06 -2.47
CA ILE A 202 4.14 4.83 -3.26
C ILE A 202 5.43 4.15 -2.81
N MET A 203 5.33 2.86 -2.47
CA MET A 203 6.49 2.04 -2.14
C MET A 203 7.17 1.54 -3.41
N THR A 204 6.40 0.97 -4.34
CA THR A 204 6.90 0.40 -5.59
C THR A 204 5.85 0.47 -6.69
N VAL A 205 6.31 0.73 -7.91
CA VAL A 205 5.59 0.46 -9.15
C VAL A 205 6.49 -0.42 -10.01
N ILE A 206 6.10 -1.67 -10.26
CA ILE A 206 6.86 -2.55 -11.14
C ILE A 206 6.05 -2.73 -12.41
N ASP A 207 6.60 -2.25 -13.52
CA ASP A 207 6.08 -2.54 -14.84
C ASP A 207 6.60 -3.91 -15.30
N THR A 208 5.69 -4.75 -15.77
CA THR A 208 5.99 -6.13 -16.16
C THR A 208 5.25 -6.50 -17.44
N SER A 209 5.95 -7.13 -18.37
CA SER A 209 5.36 -7.63 -19.61
C SER A 209 4.62 -8.95 -19.36
N LEU A 210 3.51 -9.16 -20.07
CA LEU A 210 2.77 -10.41 -20.09
C LEU A 210 3.21 -11.27 -21.27
N ASP A 211 3.49 -12.54 -21.00
CA ASP A 211 3.79 -13.49 -22.07
C ASP A 211 2.53 -13.85 -22.87
N THR A 212 2.41 -13.32 -24.08
CA THR A 212 1.33 -13.64 -25.01
C THR A 212 1.82 -14.44 -26.23
N SER A 213 3.08 -14.87 -26.22
CA SER A 213 3.75 -15.40 -27.42
C SER A 213 3.49 -16.90 -27.70
N HIS A 214 3.05 -17.65 -26.68
CA HIS A 214 2.85 -19.11 -26.74
C HIS A 214 1.46 -19.54 -27.25
N GLY A 215 0.78 -18.68 -28.03
CA GLY A 215 -0.47 -18.97 -28.71
C GLY A 215 -1.72 -18.41 -28.02
N GLN A 216 -2.84 -18.44 -28.74
CA GLN A 216 -4.10 -17.78 -28.38
C GLN A 216 -4.60 -18.15 -26.97
N ALA A 217 -4.70 -19.45 -26.68
CA ALA A 217 -5.19 -19.90 -25.38
C ALA A 217 -4.27 -19.43 -24.24
N HIS A 218 -2.94 -19.51 -24.41
CA HIS A 218 -1.98 -19.07 -23.42
C HIS A 218 -2.11 -17.57 -23.12
N ALA A 219 -2.14 -16.74 -24.17
CA ALA A 219 -2.30 -15.30 -24.03
C ALA A 219 -3.61 -14.93 -23.30
N ILE A 220 -4.73 -15.51 -23.73
CA ILE A 220 -6.04 -15.26 -23.09
C ILE A 220 -6.02 -15.67 -21.61
N GLN A 221 -5.44 -16.82 -21.27
CA GLN A 221 -5.35 -17.28 -19.89
C GLN A 221 -4.48 -16.36 -19.03
N ASN A 222 -3.35 -15.87 -19.57
CA ASN A 222 -2.48 -14.93 -18.86
C ASN A 222 -3.18 -13.61 -18.56
N LEU A 223 -3.86 -13.02 -19.54
CA LEU A 223 -4.62 -11.78 -19.33
C LEU A 223 -5.79 -12.00 -18.35
N LYS A 224 -6.55 -13.10 -18.48
CA LYS A 224 -7.63 -13.46 -17.54
C LYS A 224 -7.11 -13.62 -16.12
N ALA A 225 -5.95 -14.25 -15.94
CA ALA A 225 -5.35 -14.47 -14.63
C ALA A 225 -5.06 -13.14 -13.91
N GLN A 226 -4.54 -12.13 -14.62
CA GLN A 226 -4.29 -10.82 -14.04
C GLN A 226 -5.58 -10.12 -13.62
N ILE A 227 -6.58 -10.08 -14.51
CA ILE A 227 -7.87 -9.44 -14.21
C ILE A 227 -8.61 -10.15 -13.06
N ASN A 228 -8.50 -11.47 -12.97
CA ASN A 228 -9.04 -12.25 -11.85
C ASN A 228 -8.29 -12.00 -10.53
N ALA A 229 -7.02 -11.59 -10.61
CA ALA A 229 -6.20 -11.14 -9.49
C ALA A 229 -6.33 -9.63 -9.23
N ASP A 230 -7.36 -8.98 -9.80
CA ASP A 230 -7.64 -7.55 -9.62
C ASP A 230 -6.58 -6.59 -10.19
N ILE A 231 -5.80 -7.08 -11.16
CA ILE A 231 -4.77 -6.31 -11.85
C ILE A 231 -5.25 -6.00 -13.28
N PRO A 232 -5.49 -4.73 -13.64
CA PRO A 232 -5.83 -4.35 -15.00
C PRO A 232 -4.60 -4.47 -15.92
N VAL A 233 -4.84 -4.67 -17.21
CA VAL A 233 -3.77 -4.87 -18.21
C VAL A 233 -3.65 -3.63 -19.08
N ILE A 234 -2.47 -3.04 -19.14
CA ILE A 234 -2.15 -1.99 -20.11
C ILE A 234 -1.99 -2.67 -21.46
N TYR A 235 -2.73 -2.20 -22.45
CA TYR A 235 -2.65 -2.67 -23.83
C TYR A 235 -2.15 -1.53 -24.70
N SER A 236 -0.97 -1.71 -25.28
CA SER A 236 -0.38 -0.77 -26.23
C SER A 236 -0.42 -1.40 -27.62
N TYR A 237 -0.92 -0.67 -28.60
CA TYR A 237 -1.04 -1.18 -29.97
C TYR A 237 -0.64 -0.16 -31.03
N TYR A 238 0.00 -0.66 -32.09
CA TYR A 238 0.61 0.12 -33.16
C TYR A 238 -0.06 -0.24 -34.48
N LEU A 239 -0.55 0.79 -35.19
CA LEU A 239 -1.30 0.60 -36.43
C LEU A 239 -0.71 1.46 -37.56
N PRO A 240 -0.87 1.01 -38.81
CA PRO A 240 -0.72 1.86 -39.98
C PRO A 240 -1.82 2.93 -40.06
N LYS A 241 -1.62 3.90 -40.96
CA LYS A 241 -2.49 5.08 -41.09
C LYS A 241 -3.94 4.72 -41.43
N ASP A 242 -4.15 3.73 -42.29
CA ASP A 242 -5.47 3.20 -42.61
C ASP A 242 -6.11 2.49 -41.41
N GLY A 243 -5.34 1.72 -40.65
CA GLY A 243 -5.78 1.14 -39.37
C GLY A 243 -6.25 2.17 -38.36
N TRP A 244 -5.49 3.27 -38.20
CA TRP A 244 -5.94 4.39 -37.36
C TRP A 244 -7.19 5.06 -37.91
N THR A 245 -7.26 5.31 -39.22
CA THR A 245 -8.44 5.88 -39.88
C THR A 245 -9.70 5.08 -39.55
N ASP A 246 -9.61 3.76 -39.63
CA ASP A 246 -10.71 2.86 -39.32
C ASP A 246 -11.01 2.78 -37.82
N PHE A 247 -10.00 2.88 -36.94
CA PHE A 247 -10.23 2.98 -35.50
C PHE A 247 -10.95 4.28 -35.11
N TYR A 248 -10.59 5.42 -35.72
CA TYR A 248 -11.30 6.68 -35.48
C TYR A 248 -12.75 6.61 -35.96
N SER A 249 -12.99 5.98 -37.12
CA SER A 249 -14.34 5.71 -37.60
C SER A 249 -15.11 4.81 -36.64
N PHE A 250 -14.49 3.74 -36.15
CA PHE A 250 -15.05 2.85 -35.13
C PHE A 250 -15.39 3.61 -33.84
N TRP A 251 -14.46 4.41 -33.33
CA TRP A 251 -14.66 5.19 -32.10
C TRP A 251 -15.82 6.19 -32.23
N LYS A 252 -15.92 6.86 -33.39
CA LYS A 252 -16.93 7.90 -33.64
C LYS A 252 -18.32 7.34 -33.95
N ASN A 253 -18.39 6.21 -34.66
CA ASN A 253 -19.62 5.75 -35.29
C ASN A 253 -20.17 4.44 -34.71
N GLN A 254 -19.40 3.73 -33.89
CA GLN A 254 -19.83 2.50 -33.23
C GLN A 254 -19.95 2.68 -31.71
N THR A 255 -20.76 1.84 -31.08
CA THR A 255 -21.10 1.88 -29.66
C THR A 255 -20.05 1.18 -28.80
N GLU A 256 -20.17 1.27 -27.47
CA GLU A 256 -19.33 0.51 -26.53
C GLU A 256 -19.52 -1.01 -26.64
N SER A 257 -20.63 -1.45 -27.25
CA SER A 257 -20.94 -2.87 -27.41
C SER A 257 -20.34 -3.49 -28.67
N ASP A 258 -19.80 -2.66 -29.57
CA ASP A 258 -19.14 -3.08 -30.79
C ASP A 258 -17.67 -3.46 -30.53
N ILE A 259 -17.17 -4.41 -31.32
CA ILE A 259 -15.86 -5.02 -31.13
C ILE A 259 -14.87 -4.44 -32.15
N TRP A 260 -13.78 -3.86 -31.63
CA TRP A 260 -12.62 -3.50 -32.43
C TRP A 260 -11.78 -4.73 -32.75
N ASN A 261 -11.39 -4.84 -34.02
CA ASN A 261 -10.51 -5.90 -34.53
C ASN A 261 -9.26 -5.29 -35.19
N PRO A 262 -8.07 -5.37 -34.54
CA PRO A 262 -6.83 -4.86 -35.11
C PRO A 262 -6.16 -5.81 -36.10
N ASP A 263 -6.54 -7.09 -36.14
CA ASP A 263 -5.86 -8.15 -36.90
C ASP A 263 -5.60 -7.82 -38.38
N PRO A 264 -6.52 -7.18 -39.14
CA PRO A 264 -6.32 -6.88 -40.56
C PRO A 264 -5.13 -5.97 -40.85
N TYR A 265 -4.61 -5.26 -39.85
CA TYR A 265 -3.54 -4.27 -40.02
C TYR A 265 -2.15 -4.78 -39.63
N SER A 266 -2.04 -6.06 -39.24
CA SER A 266 -0.75 -6.65 -38.94
C SER A 266 0.16 -6.66 -40.17
N GLY A 267 1.45 -6.38 -39.95
CA GLY A 267 2.48 -6.21 -40.98
C GLY A 267 2.50 -4.82 -41.62
N GLY A 268 1.60 -3.91 -41.23
CA GLY A 268 1.56 -2.54 -41.74
C GLY A 268 2.69 -1.65 -41.19
N GLU A 269 3.02 -0.59 -41.94
CA GLU A 269 4.00 0.42 -41.51
C GLU A 269 3.45 1.20 -40.32
N ILE A 270 4.20 1.30 -39.22
CA ILE A 270 3.79 2.00 -38.00
C ILE A 270 3.56 3.47 -38.34
N TRP A 271 2.32 3.91 -38.21
CA TRP A 271 2.00 5.34 -38.26
C TRP A 271 2.02 5.95 -36.86
N GLY A 272 1.55 5.20 -35.86
CA GLY A 272 1.56 5.61 -34.46
C GLY A 272 1.08 4.48 -33.53
N GLY A 273 1.25 4.70 -32.23
CA GLY A 273 0.85 3.79 -31.17
C GLY A 273 -0.11 4.42 -30.16
N HIS A 274 -0.92 3.61 -29.49
CA HIS A 274 -1.83 4.09 -28.44
C HIS A 274 -1.87 3.12 -27.26
N ALA A 275 -1.87 3.66 -26.05
CA ALA A 275 -1.95 2.88 -24.81
C ALA A 275 -3.34 3.04 -24.18
N VAL A 276 -3.99 1.93 -23.88
CA VAL A 276 -5.32 1.84 -23.27
C VAL A 276 -5.30 0.84 -22.11
N LEU A 277 -6.38 0.79 -21.33
CA LEU A 277 -6.44 -0.07 -20.15
C LEU A 277 -7.54 -1.12 -20.29
N ILE A 278 -7.16 -2.39 -20.34
CA ILE A 278 -8.10 -3.52 -20.23
C ILE A 278 -8.50 -3.68 -18.77
N VAL A 279 -9.80 -3.56 -18.51
CA VAL A 279 -10.38 -3.54 -17.16
C VAL A 279 -11.40 -4.67 -16.94
N GLY A 280 -11.50 -5.61 -17.87
CA GLY A 280 -12.45 -6.70 -17.76
C GLY A 280 -12.54 -7.55 -19.01
N TYR A 281 -13.36 -8.59 -18.95
CA TYR A 281 -13.67 -9.47 -20.07
C TYR A 281 -15.02 -10.15 -19.88
N ASP A 282 -15.56 -10.65 -21.00
CA ASP A 282 -16.66 -11.60 -21.01
C ASP A 282 -16.39 -12.65 -22.08
N ASP A 283 -16.25 -13.92 -21.68
CA ASP A 283 -16.14 -15.07 -22.58
C ASP A 283 -17.29 -16.08 -22.40
N THR A 284 -18.37 -15.66 -21.73
CA THR A 284 -19.57 -16.50 -21.53
C THR A 284 -20.49 -16.52 -22.75
N GLY A 285 -20.41 -15.48 -23.58
CA GLY A 285 -21.21 -15.31 -24.79
C GLY A 285 -20.61 -15.97 -26.04
N SER A 286 -21.36 -15.93 -27.15
CA SER A 286 -20.90 -16.44 -28.45
C SER A 286 -19.76 -15.64 -29.07
N THR A 287 -19.50 -14.43 -28.57
CA THR A 287 -18.46 -13.53 -29.08
C THR A 287 -17.68 -12.97 -27.88
N PRO A 288 -16.62 -13.66 -27.46
CA PRO A 288 -15.78 -13.22 -26.35
C PRO A 288 -15.07 -11.89 -26.63
N TYR A 289 -14.91 -11.06 -25.59
CA TYR A 289 -14.23 -9.77 -25.71
C TYR A 289 -13.51 -9.34 -24.43
N TRP A 290 -12.52 -8.47 -24.60
CA TRP A 290 -11.95 -7.65 -23.53
C TRP A 290 -12.71 -6.32 -23.43
N THR A 291 -12.95 -5.83 -22.21
CA THR A 291 -13.51 -4.49 -21.97
C THR A 291 -12.37 -3.50 -21.75
N VAL A 292 -12.31 -2.47 -22.59
CA VAL A 292 -11.18 -1.56 -22.67
C VAL A 292 -11.61 -0.13 -22.38
N LEU A 293 -10.87 0.52 -21.48
CA LEU A 293 -11.03 1.91 -21.09
C LEU A 293 -10.07 2.79 -21.90
N ASN A 294 -10.64 3.63 -22.76
CA ASN A 294 -9.90 4.56 -23.60
C ASN A 294 -9.64 5.88 -22.87
N SER A 295 -8.76 6.74 -23.37
CA SER A 295 -8.43 8.07 -22.82
C SER A 295 -8.95 9.23 -23.66
N TRP A 296 -10.05 9.04 -24.40
CA TRP A 296 -10.60 10.02 -25.35
C TRP A 296 -11.95 10.60 -24.93
N GLY A 297 -12.28 10.51 -23.64
CA GLY A 297 -13.54 11.00 -23.08
C GLY A 297 -14.74 10.14 -23.45
N THR A 298 -15.91 10.77 -23.47
CA THR A 298 -17.21 10.15 -23.76
C THR A 298 -17.94 10.85 -24.89
N ASN A 299 -18.88 10.16 -25.51
CA ASN A 299 -19.87 10.74 -26.40
C ASN A 299 -21.24 10.06 -26.22
N ASP A 300 -22.27 10.50 -26.94
CA ASP A 300 -23.65 9.99 -26.78
C ASP A 300 -23.78 8.46 -26.98
N ILE A 301 -22.92 7.87 -27.82
CA ILE A 301 -22.91 6.43 -28.10
C ILE A 301 -21.84 5.66 -27.30
N ARG A 302 -20.98 6.38 -26.58
CA ARG A 302 -19.93 5.88 -25.67
C ARG A 302 -19.97 6.60 -24.32
N PRO A 303 -21.02 6.40 -23.52
CA PRO A 303 -21.24 7.15 -22.28
C PRO A 303 -20.22 6.85 -21.17
N ASN A 304 -19.48 5.75 -21.26
CA ASN A 304 -18.48 5.32 -20.29
C ASN A 304 -17.04 5.43 -20.83
N GLY A 305 -16.86 5.83 -22.10
CA GLY A 305 -15.54 5.93 -22.72
C GLY A 305 -14.91 4.56 -23.00
N LEU A 306 -15.75 3.55 -23.22
CA LEU A 306 -15.32 2.16 -23.40
C LEU A 306 -15.39 1.71 -24.86
N PHE A 307 -14.64 0.65 -25.15
CA PHE A 307 -14.88 -0.20 -26.31
C PHE A 307 -14.59 -1.66 -25.97
N ARG A 308 -15.07 -2.58 -26.81
CA ARG A 308 -14.71 -3.99 -26.71
C ARG A 308 -13.58 -4.31 -27.69
N LEU A 309 -12.60 -5.05 -27.23
CA LEU A 309 -11.51 -5.58 -28.07
C LEU A 309 -11.76 -7.07 -28.30
N LYS A 310 -11.53 -7.51 -29.54
CA LYS A 310 -11.61 -8.93 -29.93
C LYS A 310 -10.72 -9.77 -29.01
N MET A 311 -11.29 -10.76 -28.32
CA MET A 311 -10.53 -11.53 -27.32
C MET A 311 -9.46 -12.44 -27.96
N ASP A 312 -9.75 -13.00 -29.11
CA ASP A 312 -8.84 -13.87 -29.87
C ASP A 312 -8.06 -13.09 -30.94
N LEU A 313 -7.76 -11.81 -30.69
CA LEU A 313 -6.93 -10.99 -31.60
C LEU A 313 -5.57 -11.66 -31.86
N ASP A 314 -4.87 -11.27 -32.92
CA ASP A 314 -3.53 -11.75 -33.19
C ASP A 314 -2.51 -11.21 -32.17
N TYR A 315 -2.34 -11.93 -31.07
CA TYR A 315 -1.39 -11.60 -30.00
C TYR A 315 0.08 -11.55 -30.47
N ASN A 316 0.39 -12.17 -31.61
CA ASN A 316 1.72 -12.16 -32.24
C ASN A 316 1.76 -11.24 -33.47
N GLY A 317 0.73 -10.40 -33.64
CA GLY A 317 0.65 -9.45 -34.74
C GLY A 317 1.89 -8.57 -34.76
N THR A 318 2.43 -8.35 -35.96
CA THR A 318 3.59 -7.49 -36.18
C THR A 318 3.18 -6.14 -36.74
N ALA A 319 4.03 -5.13 -36.56
CA ALA A 319 4.01 -3.87 -37.29
C ALA A 319 5.43 -3.60 -37.80
N VAL A 320 5.60 -2.74 -38.80
CA VAL A 320 6.88 -2.54 -39.48
C VAL A 320 7.29 -1.08 -39.40
N GLU A 321 8.57 -0.79 -39.16
CA GLU A 321 9.13 0.55 -39.32
C GLU A 321 10.39 0.43 -40.17
N ASN A 322 10.39 1.07 -41.34
CA ASN A 322 11.49 1.00 -42.32
C ASN A 322 11.96 -0.44 -42.61
N GLY A 323 11.00 -1.38 -42.71
CA GLY A 323 11.27 -2.80 -42.98
C GLY A 323 11.70 -3.63 -41.76
N THR A 324 11.84 -3.03 -40.58
CA THR A 324 12.14 -3.76 -39.33
C THR A 324 10.83 -4.13 -38.63
N PRO A 325 10.60 -5.41 -38.27
CA PRO A 325 9.39 -5.82 -37.58
C PRO A 325 9.46 -5.50 -36.08
N TYR A 326 8.33 -5.06 -35.53
CA TYR A 326 8.06 -4.83 -34.11
C TYR A 326 6.74 -5.53 -33.74
N SER A 327 6.50 -5.72 -32.45
CA SER A 327 5.22 -6.20 -31.94
C SER A 327 4.14 -5.13 -32.17
N ALA A 328 3.05 -5.48 -32.87
CA ALA A 328 1.91 -4.57 -33.03
C ALA A 328 1.06 -4.49 -31.76
N ASN A 329 1.07 -5.53 -30.94
CA ASN A 329 0.24 -5.68 -29.75
C ASN A 329 1.13 -5.98 -28.55
N MET A 330 0.97 -5.21 -27.48
CA MET A 330 1.76 -5.33 -26.27
C MET A 330 0.89 -5.27 -25.03
N PHE A 331 1.21 -6.12 -24.06
CA PHE A 331 0.41 -6.30 -22.85
C PHE A 331 1.32 -6.23 -21.63
N GLU A 332 1.04 -5.28 -20.76
CA GLU A 332 1.84 -4.98 -19.58
C GLU A 332 0.93 -4.87 -18.36
N ILE A 333 1.47 -5.08 -17.17
CA ILE A 333 0.77 -4.84 -15.90
C ILE A 333 1.64 -4.03 -14.96
N PHE A 334 0.97 -3.21 -14.14
CA PHE A 334 1.58 -2.46 -13.07
C PHE A 334 1.33 -3.14 -11.74
N ASN A 335 2.36 -3.76 -11.17
CA ASN A 335 2.34 -4.25 -9.80
C ASN A 335 2.69 -3.09 -8.86
N THR A 336 1.66 -2.54 -8.23
CA THR A 336 1.75 -1.30 -7.44
C THR A 336 1.51 -1.56 -5.96
N ALA A 337 2.41 -1.06 -5.13
CA ALA A 337 2.25 -1.01 -3.68
C ALA A 337 2.27 0.45 -3.21
N PHE A 338 1.14 0.91 -2.66
CA PHE A 338 1.07 2.15 -1.90
C PHE A 338 1.49 1.88 -0.45
N VAL A 339 1.97 2.91 0.24
CA VAL A 339 1.98 2.88 1.70
C VAL A 339 0.51 2.87 2.16
N PRO A 340 0.07 1.85 2.91
CA PRO A 340 -1.32 1.78 3.37
C PRO A 340 -1.68 3.03 4.16
N PRO A 341 -2.90 3.58 4.01
CA PRO A 341 -3.35 4.67 4.85
C PRO A 341 -3.34 4.20 6.31
N GLU A 342 -2.78 5.03 7.20
CA GLU A 342 -2.88 4.79 8.65
C GLU A 342 -4.36 4.66 9.01
N PRO A 343 -4.79 3.57 9.68
CA PRO A 343 -6.19 3.40 9.98
C PRO A 343 -6.64 4.50 10.94
N ALA A 344 -7.86 5.02 10.73
CA ALA A 344 -8.38 6.16 11.47
C ALA A 344 -8.19 5.96 12.99
N PRO A 345 -7.83 7.02 13.74
CA PRO A 345 -7.63 6.88 15.17
C PRO A 345 -8.97 6.62 15.89
N GLY A 346 -8.90 6.17 17.13
CA GLY A 346 -10.05 6.02 18.01
C GLY A 346 -9.87 6.78 19.34
N ASP A 347 -10.88 6.69 20.19
CA ASP A 347 -10.89 7.28 21.53
C ASP A 347 -10.77 6.18 22.59
N LEU A 348 -10.21 6.52 23.76
CA LEU A 348 -10.14 5.65 24.93
C LEU A 348 -10.77 6.32 26.14
N THR A 349 -11.81 5.69 26.69
CA THR A 349 -12.37 6.04 27.99
C THR A 349 -11.79 5.14 29.07
N VAL A 350 -11.02 5.70 30.02
CA VAL A 350 -10.45 4.95 31.15
C VAL A 350 -11.08 5.40 32.45
N ASN A 351 -11.66 4.45 33.18
CA ASN A 351 -12.18 4.64 34.54
C ASN A 351 -11.41 3.75 35.52
N SER A 352 -11.23 4.24 36.75
CA SER A 352 -10.73 3.38 37.83
C SER A 352 -11.45 3.61 39.15
N LYS A 353 -11.44 2.59 40.01
CA LYS A 353 -11.91 2.64 41.39
C LYS A 353 -10.77 2.25 42.34
N PRO A 354 -10.34 3.15 43.24
CA PRO A 354 -10.73 4.57 43.31
C PRO A 354 -10.23 5.37 42.10
N SER A 355 -10.86 6.52 41.83
CA SER A 355 -10.43 7.44 40.78
C SER A 355 -9.09 8.13 41.11
N GLN A 356 -8.60 8.96 40.20
CA GLN A 356 -7.31 9.66 40.27
C GLN A 356 -6.11 8.71 40.29
N ALA A 357 -6.16 7.67 39.46
CA ALA A 357 -4.98 6.90 39.07
C ALA A 357 -4.37 7.53 37.82
N SER A 358 -3.06 7.76 37.81
CA SER A 358 -2.31 8.26 36.66
C SER A 358 -2.33 7.26 35.52
N ILE A 359 -2.54 7.77 34.30
CA ILE A 359 -2.70 6.96 33.08
C ILE A 359 -1.42 6.98 32.26
N TRP A 360 -0.94 5.81 31.90
CA TRP A 360 0.17 5.59 30.98
C TRP A 360 -0.31 4.73 29.81
N ILE A 361 0.10 5.09 28.60
CA ILE A 361 -0.19 4.33 27.38
C ILE A 361 1.14 4.04 26.71
N ASP A 362 1.42 2.77 26.39
CA ASP A 362 2.67 2.34 25.74
C ASP A 362 3.93 2.85 26.46
N ASP A 363 3.93 2.71 27.80
CA ASP A 363 4.96 3.22 28.70
C ASP A 363 5.20 4.74 28.66
N LEU A 364 4.39 5.50 27.94
CA LEU A 364 4.40 6.96 27.94
C LEU A 364 3.43 7.51 29.00
N ASN A 365 3.94 8.40 29.85
CA ASN A 365 3.12 9.12 30.81
C ASN A 365 2.24 10.13 30.09
N THR A 366 0.92 9.91 30.09
CA THR A 366 -0.02 10.81 29.42
C THR A 366 -0.23 12.14 30.17
N GLY A 367 0.15 12.20 31.45
CA GLY A 367 -0.16 13.31 32.34
C GLY A 367 -1.62 13.34 32.84
N TYR A 368 -2.49 12.47 32.31
CA TYR A 368 -3.89 12.38 32.72
C TYR A 368 -4.11 11.44 33.91
N GLN A 369 -5.28 11.58 34.54
CA GLN A 369 -5.74 10.72 35.62
C GLN A 369 -7.18 10.26 35.38
N THR A 370 -7.54 9.07 35.86
CA THR A 370 -8.90 8.52 35.74
C THR A 370 -9.93 9.29 36.61
N PRO A 371 -11.20 9.41 36.19
CA PRO A 371 -11.72 9.02 34.88
C PRO A 371 -11.30 10.01 33.77
N MET A 372 -10.97 9.51 32.59
CA MET A 372 -10.54 10.33 31.44
C MET A 372 -11.06 9.76 30.12
N ILE A 373 -11.36 10.63 29.16
CA ILE A 373 -11.50 10.28 27.74
C ILE A 373 -10.29 10.85 26.99
N ILE A 374 -9.42 9.99 26.48
CA ILE A 374 -8.25 10.34 25.68
C ILE A 374 -8.65 10.16 24.22
N LYS A 375 -8.49 11.20 23.41
CA LYS A 375 -8.93 11.21 22.01
C LYS A 375 -7.79 10.99 21.03
N ASN A 376 -8.14 10.55 19.82
CA ASN A 376 -7.22 10.41 18.69
C ASN A 376 -6.00 9.52 18.98
N ILE A 377 -6.21 8.39 19.64
CA ILE A 377 -5.18 7.36 19.80
C ILE A 377 -5.13 6.57 18.49
N SER A 378 -3.92 6.26 18.01
CA SER A 378 -3.74 5.39 16.85
C SER A 378 -4.55 4.11 17.01
N SER A 379 -5.08 3.58 15.90
CA SER A 379 -5.72 2.28 15.93
C SER A 379 -4.67 1.16 16.06
N GLY A 380 -5.09 0.02 16.61
CA GLY A 380 -4.22 -1.12 16.87
C GLY A 380 -4.05 -1.44 18.35
N ASP A 381 -3.03 -2.24 18.65
CA ASP A 381 -2.75 -2.75 19.99
C ASP A 381 -1.88 -1.77 20.80
N HIS A 382 -2.26 -1.61 22.06
CA HIS A 382 -1.65 -0.70 23.02
C HIS A 382 -1.52 -1.36 24.40
N SER A 383 -0.71 -0.80 25.28
CA SER A 383 -0.68 -1.16 26.70
C SER A 383 -1.22 -0.04 27.57
N LEU A 384 -2.08 -0.39 28.54
CA LEU A 384 -2.56 0.54 29.56
C LEU A 384 -1.86 0.23 30.88
N LYS A 385 -1.25 1.25 31.49
CA LYS A 385 -0.74 1.19 32.86
C LYS A 385 -1.39 2.24 33.74
N LEU A 386 -1.87 1.83 34.91
CA LEU A 386 -2.47 2.71 35.92
C LEU A 386 -1.64 2.69 37.21
N LEU A 387 -1.24 3.89 37.65
CA LEU A 387 -0.50 4.09 38.89
C LEU A 387 -1.31 4.89 39.89
N LYS A 388 -1.44 4.37 41.11
CA LYS A 388 -2.04 5.10 42.23
C LYS A 388 -1.29 4.81 43.54
N PRO A 389 -0.87 5.84 44.30
CA PRO A 389 -0.23 5.63 45.58
C PRO A 389 -1.05 4.74 46.53
N GLY A 390 -0.40 3.70 47.07
CA GLY A 390 -1.03 2.72 47.96
C GLY A 390 -1.84 1.62 47.27
N TYR A 391 -1.71 1.49 45.95
CA TYR A 391 -2.29 0.42 45.14
C TYR A 391 -1.21 -0.29 44.35
N PHE A 392 -1.43 -1.56 44.05
CA PHE A 392 -0.58 -2.28 43.10
C PHE A 392 -0.71 -1.64 41.72
N GLU A 393 0.41 -1.60 41.02
CA GLU A 393 0.44 -1.23 39.61
C GLU A 393 -0.46 -2.16 38.81
N TYR A 394 -1.28 -1.56 37.95
CA TYR A 394 -2.13 -2.29 37.01
C TYR A 394 -1.58 -2.12 35.61
N GLU A 395 -1.46 -3.21 34.88
CA GLU A 395 -1.02 -3.22 33.49
C GLU A 395 -1.80 -4.27 32.69
N GLU A 396 -2.35 -3.89 31.52
CA GLU A 396 -3.05 -4.79 30.61
C GLU A 396 -3.00 -4.27 29.16
N PRO A 397 -2.89 -5.15 28.14
CA PRO A 397 -3.06 -4.74 26.75
C PRO A 397 -4.52 -4.35 26.44
N PHE A 398 -4.70 -3.48 25.45
CA PHE A 398 -6.00 -3.15 24.87
C PHE A 398 -5.86 -2.82 23.38
N THR A 399 -6.98 -2.87 22.64
CA THR A 399 -7.01 -2.55 21.20
C THR A 399 -7.91 -1.34 20.95
N ILE A 400 -7.43 -0.39 20.15
CA ILE A 400 -8.22 0.72 19.60
C ILE A 400 -8.73 0.32 18.22
N SER A 401 -10.06 0.31 18.07
CA SER A 401 -10.70 0.17 16.76
C SER A 401 -10.92 1.54 16.11
N PRO A 402 -10.74 1.68 14.79
CA PRO A 402 -10.92 2.96 14.08
C PRO A 402 -12.29 3.60 14.34
N ASP A 403 -12.31 4.91 14.59
CA ASP A 403 -13.51 5.73 14.83
C ASP A 403 -14.40 5.24 16.00
N GLN A 404 -13.89 4.37 16.87
CA GLN A 404 -14.60 3.85 18.03
C GLN A 404 -14.04 4.40 19.35
N ASN A 405 -14.86 4.34 20.39
CA ASN A 405 -14.46 4.66 21.76
C ASN A 405 -14.32 3.37 22.57
N THR A 406 -13.09 2.91 22.78
CA THR A 406 -12.77 1.77 23.66
C THR A 406 -12.97 2.18 25.11
N ARG A 407 -13.66 1.36 25.90
CA ARG A 407 -13.98 1.67 27.30
C ARG A 407 -13.36 0.66 28.26
N ILE A 408 -12.51 1.13 29.16
CA ILE A 408 -11.85 0.32 30.19
C ILE A 408 -12.27 0.85 31.57
N SER A 409 -12.66 -0.06 32.46
CA SER A 409 -13.08 0.27 33.83
C SER A 409 -12.47 -0.70 34.83
N ILE A 410 -11.49 -0.22 35.60
CA ILE A 410 -10.66 -1.06 36.47
C ILE A 410 -10.98 -0.82 37.95
N SER A 411 -10.94 -1.86 38.77
CA SER A 411 -10.89 -1.70 40.24
C SER A 411 -9.48 -2.02 40.70
N LEU A 412 -8.77 -1.02 41.24
CA LEU A 412 -7.38 -1.17 41.65
C LEU A 412 -7.28 -1.93 42.98
N THR A 413 -6.28 -2.82 43.05
CA THR A 413 -6.01 -3.61 44.25
C THR A 413 -5.16 -2.80 45.22
N GLN A 414 -5.69 -2.57 46.42
CA GLN A 414 -5.00 -1.84 47.49
C GLN A 414 -3.76 -2.62 47.96
N ILE A 415 -2.71 -1.92 48.37
CA ILE A 415 -1.54 -2.52 49.02
C ILE A 415 -1.81 -2.57 50.53
N GLY A 416 -1.54 -3.72 51.13
CA GLY A 416 -1.24 -3.82 52.56
C GLY A 416 0.24 -4.11 52.78
N VAL A 417 0.72 -3.93 54.01
CA VAL A 417 2.15 -4.04 54.30
C VAL A 417 2.37 -5.00 55.46
N LEU A 418 3.29 -5.96 55.30
CA LEU A 418 3.85 -6.74 56.40
C LEU A 418 5.17 -6.11 56.83
N SER A 419 5.28 -5.73 58.11
CA SER A 419 6.55 -5.43 58.77
C SER A 419 6.91 -6.62 59.65
N VAL A 420 8.00 -7.33 59.35
CA VAL A 420 8.39 -8.54 60.07
C VAL A 420 9.79 -8.41 60.65
N SER A 421 9.94 -8.81 61.92
CA SER A 421 11.21 -8.75 62.67
C SER A 421 11.40 -10.00 63.52
N SER A 422 12.65 -10.33 63.84
CA SER A 422 12.96 -11.47 64.73
C SER A 422 14.20 -11.24 65.59
N ILE A 423 14.31 -12.00 66.67
CA ILE A 423 15.55 -12.14 67.46
C ILE A 423 16.00 -13.61 67.48
N PRO A 424 17.24 -13.91 67.06
CA PRO A 424 18.15 -13.01 66.34
C PRO A 424 17.58 -12.57 64.98
N SER A 425 18.01 -11.39 64.51
CA SER A 425 17.66 -10.87 63.19
C SER A 425 18.35 -11.68 62.08
N GLY A 426 17.96 -11.46 60.84
CA GLY A 426 18.53 -12.11 59.66
C GLY A 426 17.96 -13.51 59.42
N ALA A 427 16.69 -13.75 59.77
CA ALA A 427 15.97 -14.96 59.36
C ALA A 427 15.38 -14.76 57.97
N ALA A 428 15.55 -15.72 57.05
CA ALA A 428 14.96 -15.66 55.72
C ALA A 428 13.43 -15.71 55.80
N ILE A 429 12.77 -14.84 55.03
CA ILE A 429 11.33 -14.64 55.06
C ILE A 429 10.69 -15.31 53.85
N TRP A 430 9.75 -16.21 54.11
CA TRP A 430 8.94 -16.88 53.09
C TRP A 430 7.48 -16.49 53.28
N ILE A 431 6.82 -16.10 52.20
CA ILE A 431 5.40 -15.72 52.18
C ILE A 431 4.67 -16.68 51.24
N ASP A 432 3.59 -17.29 51.72
CA ASP A 432 2.74 -18.23 50.98
C ASP A 432 3.52 -19.35 50.27
N GLY A 433 4.57 -19.83 50.94
CA GLY A 433 5.43 -20.91 50.41
C GLY A 433 6.48 -20.46 49.40
N SER A 434 6.62 -19.17 49.12
CA SER A 434 7.65 -18.61 48.23
C SER A 434 8.69 -17.80 49.00
N ASP A 435 9.97 -17.94 48.66
CA ASP A 435 11.05 -17.14 49.24
C ASP A 435 10.90 -15.68 48.81
N SER A 436 10.80 -14.76 49.77
CA SER A 436 10.72 -13.32 49.48
C SER A 436 12.07 -12.73 49.08
N GLY A 437 13.17 -13.46 49.27
CA GLY A 437 14.54 -12.98 49.08
C GLY A 437 15.01 -11.98 50.13
N LYS A 438 14.17 -11.69 51.15
CA LYS A 438 14.49 -10.78 52.26
C LYS A 438 14.76 -11.56 53.55
N THR A 439 15.45 -10.91 54.47
CA THR A 439 15.67 -11.40 55.84
C THR A 439 15.13 -10.40 56.87
N THR A 440 14.78 -10.87 58.07
CA THR A 440 14.31 -9.98 59.15
C THR A 440 15.42 -9.00 59.60
N SER A 441 15.13 -7.74 59.91
CA SER A 441 13.84 -7.05 59.84
C SER A 441 13.57 -6.51 58.43
N ALA A 442 12.36 -6.72 57.89
CA ALA A 442 12.00 -6.25 56.55
C ALA A 442 10.51 -5.86 56.45
N THR A 443 10.24 -4.97 55.49
CA THR A 443 8.89 -4.58 55.09
C THR A 443 8.55 -5.16 53.71
N ILE A 444 7.38 -5.77 53.57
CA ILE A 444 6.94 -6.50 52.37
C ILE A 444 5.52 -6.03 52.01
N PRO A 445 5.30 -5.44 50.82
CA PRO A 445 3.96 -5.14 50.34
C PRO A 445 3.25 -6.45 49.96
N LEU A 446 1.99 -6.59 50.37
CA LEU A 446 1.16 -7.77 50.15
C LEU A 446 -0.26 -7.34 49.74
N ILE A 447 -0.95 -8.22 49.02
CA ILE A 447 -2.37 -8.06 48.74
C ILE A 447 -3.14 -8.20 50.07
N PRO A 448 -4.17 -7.40 50.34
CA PRO A 448 -5.01 -7.61 51.52
C PRO A 448 -5.66 -9.00 51.49
N GLY A 449 -5.59 -9.71 52.62
CA GLY A 449 -6.05 -11.10 52.69
C GLY A 449 -5.28 -11.93 53.71
N ALA A 450 -5.61 -13.23 53.76
CA ALA A 450 -4.90 -14.19 54.60
C ALA A 450 -3.60 -14.63 53.91
N HIS A 451 -2.52 -14.67 54.67
CA HIS A 451 -1.18 -15.06 54.23
C HIS A 451 -0.52 -15.98 55.25
N LYS A 452 0.45 -16.75 54.79
CA LYS A 452 1.29 -17.60 55.62
C LYS A 452 2.73 -17.10 55.62
N LEU A 453 3.25 -16.81 56.81
CA LEU A 453 4.65 -16.46 57.05
C LEU A 453 5.42 -17.71 57.48
N LYS A 454 6.61 -17.93 56.89
CA LYS A 454 7.62 -18.84 57.41
C LYS A 454 8.95 -18.12 57.59
N LEU A 455 9.58 -18.27 58.75
CA LEU A 455 10.92 -17.72 59.06
C LEU A 455 11.93 -18.86 59.22
N LEU A 456 13.06 -18.74 58.53
CA LEU A 456 14.13 -19.72 58.50
C LEU A 456 15.45 -19.09 58.97
N LYS A 457 16.10 -19.68 59.98
CA LYS A 457 17.45 -19.27 60.39
C LYS A 457 18.29 -20.47 60.82
N SER A 458 19.50 -20.56 60.28
CA SER A 458 20.44 -21.65 60.61
C SER A 458 20.71 -21.72 62.11
N GLY A 459 20.56 -22.91 62.70
CA GLY A 459 20.70 -23.15 64.15
C GLY A 459 19.46 -22.79 64.98
N PHE A 460 18.33 -22.48 64.34
CA PHE A 460 17.06 -22.16 64.99
C PHE A 460 15.92 -22.98 64.39
N THR A 461 14.90 -23.25 65.20
CA THR A 461 13.69 -23.99 64.77
C THR A 461 12.87 -23.11 63.83
N ASP A 462 12.41 -23.67 62.71
CA ASP A 462 11.52 -22.99 61.75
C ASP A 462 10.28 -22.43 62.47
N TYR A 463 9.95 -21.16 62.19
CA TYR A 463 8.71 -20.56 62.65
C TYR A 463 7.71 -20.45 61.50
N SER A 464 6.44 -20.75 61.74
CA SER A 464 5.37 -20.55 60.77
C SER A 464 4.10 -20.04 61.45
N THR A 465 3.43 -19.07 60.84
CA THR A 465 2.15 -18.53 61.30
C THR A 465 1.31 -18.06 60.13
N GLU A 466 -0.01 -18.10 60.29
CA GLU A 466 -0.94 -17.37 59.42
C GLU A 466 -1.18 -15.98 59.99
N PHE A 467 -1.45 -15.02 59.10
CA PHE A 467 -1.79 -13.65 59.46
C PHE A 467 -2.68 -13.04 58.37
N THR A 468 -3.43 -12.00 58.73
CA THR A 468 -4.25 -11.26 57.77
C THR A 468 -3.65 -9.88 57.55
N VAL A 469 -3.45 -9.53 56.29
CA VAL A 469 -3.05 -8.19 55.85
C VAL A 469 -4.31 -7.38 55.61
N GLN A 470 -4.41 -6.23 56.28
CA GLN A 470 -5.48 -5.26 56.06
C GLN A 470 -5.02 -4.21 55.05
N PRO A 471 -5.92 -3.64 54.24
CA PRO A 471 -5.57 -2.55 53.33
C PRO A 471 -5.09 -1.33 54.11
N TRP A 472 -4.10 -0.59 53.58
CA TRP A 472 -3.52 0.64 54.16
C TRP A 472 -2.82 0.51 55.51
N ILE A 473 -2.84 -0.66 56.13
CA ILE A 473 -2.29 -0.89 57.47
C ILE A 473 -1.01 -1.72 57.36
N SER A 474 -0.02 -1.37 58.18
CA SER A 474 1.15 -2.20 58.40
C SER A 474 0.83 -3.28 59.43
N THR A 475 0.62 -4.52 58.99
CA THR A 475 0.58 -5.68 59.88
C THR A 475 2.00 -5.94 60.38
N THR A 476 2.21 -5.84 61.70
CA THR A 476 3.54 -6.04 62.30
C THR A 476 3.62 -7.41 62.97
N LEU A 477 4.64 -8.18 62.62
CA LEU A 477 4.96 -9.46 63.24
C LEU A 477 6.36 -9.44 63.83
N TYR A 478 6.48 -9.88 65.08
CA TYR A 478 7.74 -10.01 65.79
C TYR A 478 7.86 -11.42 66.35
N LYS A 479 9.06 -12.02 66.25
CA LYS A 479 9.30 -13.36 66.80
C LYS A 479 10.70 -13.55 67.37
N GLU A 480 10.79 -14.04 68.60
CA GLU A 480 12.01 -14.65 69.14
C GLU A 480 12.12 -16.09 68.64
N LEU A 481 13.24 -16.42 67.98
CA LEU A 481 13.51 -17.74 67.43
C LEU A 481 14.23 -18.60 68.47
N ASN A 482 13.77 -19.84 68.62
CA ASN A 482 14.36 -20.80 69.55
C ASN A 482 15.50 -21.55 68.86
N GLN A 483 16.66 -21.66 69.54
CA GLN A 483 17.77 -22.48 69.04
C GLN A 483 17.33 -23.94 68.89
N THR A 484 17.78 -24.59 67.82
CA THR A 484 17.68 -26.05 67.72
C THR A 484 18.63 -26.65 68.75
N GLY A 485 18.08 -27.45 69.68
CA GLY A 485 18.85 -28.15 70.70
C GLY A 485 19.75 -29.25 70.16
#